data_AF-A0A1T5IXN8-F1
#
_entry.id   AF-A0A1T5IXN8-F1
#
_cell.length_a   1.000
_cell.length_b   1.000
_cell.length_c   1.000
_cell.angle_alpha   90.00
_cell.angle_beta   90.00
_cell.angle_gamma   90.00
#
_symmetry.space_group_name_H-M   'P 1'
#
loop_
_entity.id
_entity.type
_entity.pdbx_description
1 polymer ?
#
loop_
_entity_poly.entity_id
_entity_poly.type
_entity_poly.pdbx_seq_one_letter_code
_entity_poly.pdbx_strand_id
1 'polypeptide(L)'
;MTKNRSAIGTLGWVAVCLGIIGMLGALAILSAPGLSTAAPVAFGERLTVDVSAGDHAVYVTPSDEWDSITCTGRVGDDELGLRPSMIQQDLWIPARWDAQGSFDARAAGTVILTCDGPVESATFTIGPVLSFGHLAAATLLGIASLMVALTGIALAFSASVTRRRARSTPR
;
A
#
# COMPACT_ATOMS: atom_id res chain seq x y z
N MET A 1 41.90 18.91 -15.82
CA MET A 1 41.17 17.98 -14.92
C MET A 1 39.83 18.55 -14.41
N THR A 2 39.09 19.34 -15.20
CA THR A 2 37.86 20.03 -14.77
C THR A 2 36.56 19.29 -15.12
N LYS A 3 36.56 18.41 -16.14
CA LYS A 3 35.36 17.74 -16.66
C LYS A 3 34.73 16.74 -15.67
N ASN A 4 35.54 16.02 -14.90
CA ASN A 4 35.06 14.97 -13.98
C ASN A 4 34.35 15.53 -12.73
N ARG A 5 34.63 16.78 -12.33
CA ARG A 5 34.02 17.40 -11.13
C ARG A 5 32.57 17.84 -11.33
N SER A 6 32.15 18.06 -12.58
CA SER A 6 30.75 18.34 -12.91
C SER A 6 29.93 17.04 -12.90
N ALA A 7 30.50 15.96 -13.43
CA ALA A 7 29.83 14.66 -13.57
C ALA A 7 29.39 14.07 -12.22
N ILE A 8 30.24 14.14 -11.18
CA ILE A 8 29.91 13.60 -9.84
C ILE A 8 28.71 14.32 -9.22
N GLY A 9 28.63 15.64 -9.37
CA GLY A 9 27.48 16.42 -8.88
C GLY A 9 26.18 16.10 -9.60
N THR A 10 26.24 15.96 -10.93
CA THR A 10 25.08 15.56 -11.75
C THR A 10 24.61 14.14 -11.41
N LEU A 11 25.54 13.18 -11.29
CA LEU A 11 25.23 11.81 -10.88
C LEU A 11 24.62 11.73 -9.49
N GLY A 12 25.13 12.54 -8.54
CA GLY A 12 24.54 12.64 -7.20
C GLY A 12 23.08 13.08 -7.24
N TRP A 13 22.76 14.13 -7.98
CA TRP A 13 21.38 14.60 -8.15
C TRP A 13 20.49 13.59 -8.87
N VAL A 14 20.97 12.93 -9.92
CA VAL A 14 20.22 11.87 -10.61
C VAL A 14 19.88 10.73 -9.64
N ALA A 15 20.85 10.29 -8.83
CA ALA A 15 20.62 9.26 -7.82
C ALA A 15 19.59 9.71 -6.76
N VAL A 16 19.64 10.97 -6.30
CA VAL A 16 18.62 11.52 -5.40
C VAL A 16 17.23 11.48 -6.03
N CYS A 17 17.09 11.96 -7.26
CA CYS A 17 15.81 11.95 -7.97
C CYS A 17 15.27 10.53 -8.14
N LEU A 18 16.11 9.57 -8.54
CA LEU A 18 15.72 8.17 -8.69
C LEU A 18 15.28 7.56 -7.34
N GLY A 19 16.01 7.84 -6.26
CA GLY A 19 15.63 7.39 -4.93
C GLY A 19 14.29 7.96 -4.48
N ILE A 20 14.02 9.25 -4.71
CA ILE A 20 12.73 9.86 -4.40
C ILE A 20 11.60 9.22 -5.22
N ILE A 21 11.80 9.03 -6.53
CA ILE A 21 10.81 8.40 -7.41
C ILE A 21 10.51 6.97 -6.93
N GLY A 22 11.54 6.20 -6.58
CA GLY A 22 11.38 4.84 -6.08
C GLY A 22 10.64 4.79 -4.74
N MET A 23 10.91 5.73 -3.83
CA MET A 23 10.17 5.85 -2.56
C MET A 23 8.69 6.20 -2.80
N LEU A 24 8.40 7.13 -3.70
CA LEU A 24 7.03 7.46 -4.10
C LEU A 24 6.32 6.27 -4.74
N GLY A 25 7.02 5.48 -5.56
CA GLY A 25 6.51 4.24 -6.12
C GLY A 25 6.17 3.20 -5.04
N ALA A 26 7.06 2.99 -4.08
CA ALA A 26 6.81 2.10 -2.94
C ALA A 26 5.59 2.55 -2.12
N LEU A 27 5.47 3.85 -1.86
CA LEU A 27 4.32 4.41 -1.15
C LEU A 27 3.01 4.21 -1.92
N ALA A 28 3.03 4.41 -3.24
CA ALA A 28 1.87 4.18 -4.09
C ALA A 28 1.42 2.72 -4.10
N ILE A 29 2.37 1.77 -4.11
CA ILE A 29 2.06 0.33 -4.02
C ILE A 29 1.40 -0.01 -2.68
N LEU A 30 1.83 0.60 -1.58
CA LEU A 30 1.26 0.36 -0.25
C LEU A 30 -0.14 0.96 -0.08
N SER A 31 -0.44 2.10 -0.72
CA SER A 31 -1.71 2.79 -0.57
C SER A 31 -2.76 2.38 -1.60
N ALA A 32 -2.36 1.94 -2.79
CA ALA A 32 -3.28 1.59 -3.88
C ALA A 32 -4.38 0.58 -3.48
N PRO A 33 -4.11 -0.47 -2.68
CA PRO A 33 -5.13 -1.43 -2.27
C PRO A 33 -6.29 -0.77 -1.53
N GLY A 34 -5.99 0.09 -0.56
CA GLY A 34 -7.03 0.72 0.25
C GLY A 34 -7.71 1.91 -0.41
N LEU A 35 -7.14 2.47 -1.49
CA LEU A 35 -7.82 3.41 -2.38
C LEU A 35 -8.75 2.72 -3.39
N SER A 36 -8.63 1.40 -3.53
CA SER A 36 -9.44 0.59 -4.45
C SER A 36 -10.58 -0.15 -3.74
N THR A 37 -10.87 0.22 -2.48
CA THR A 37 -12.00 -0.32 -1.74
C THR A 37 -13.31 0.30 -2.22
N ALA A 38 -14.40 -0.45 -2.07
CA ALA A 38 -15.74 0.08 -2.26
C ALA A 38 -16.06 1.17 -1.23
N ALA A 39 -17.07 1.99 -1.53
CA ALA A 39 -17.62 2.91 -0.54
C ALA A 39 -18.08 2.11 0.70
N PRO A 40 -17.58 2.43 1.91
CA PRO A 40 -17.97 1.72 3.11
C PRO A 40 -19.45 1.91 3.44
N VAL A 41 -20.06 0.89 4.02
CA VAL A 41 -21.46 0.92 4.52
C VAL A 41 -21.51 0.48 5.98
N ALA A 42 -22.58 0.82 6.68
CA ALA A 42 -22.76 0.47 8.09
C ALA A 42 -23.08 -1.01 8.29
N PHE A 43 -22.77 -1.55 9.47
CA PHE A 43 -23.21 -2.90 9.87
C PHE A 43 -24.74 -3.00 9.82
N GLY A 44 -25.26 -4.16 9.42
CA GLY A 44 -26.68 -4.40 9.16
C GLY A 44 -27.19 -3.90 7.81
N GLU A 45 -26.39 -3.12 7.07
CA GLU A 45 -26.72 -2.71 5.70
C GLU A 45 -26.20 -3.71 4.64
N ARG A 46 -26.71 -3.58 3.42
CA ARG A 46 -26.27 -4.38 2.27
C ARG A 46 -25.29 -3.59 1.43
N LEU A 47 -24.05 -4.03 1.36
CA LEU A 47 -23.08 -3.58 0.37
C LEU A 47 -23.34 -4.32 -0.94
N THR A 48 -23.58 -3.59 -2.02
CA THR A 48 -23.69 -4.14 -3.38
C THR A 48 -22.59 -3.53 -4.24
N VAL A 49 -21.66 -4.35 -4.71
CA VAL A 49 -20.50 -3.89 -5.47
C VAL A 49 -20.18 -4.85 -6.61
N ASP A 50 -19.84 -4.31 -7.77
CA ASP A 50 -19.30 -5.09 -8.87
C ASP A 50 -17.81 -5.34 -8.65
N VAL A 51 -17.43 -6.61 -8.62
CA VAL A 51 -16.04 -7.03 -8.45
C VAL A 51 -15.53 -7.70 -9.73
N SER A 52 -14.24 -7.55 -10.00
CA SER A 52 -13.57 -8.32 -11.05
C SER A 52 -13.40 -9.78 -10.63
N ALA A 53 -13.09 -10.65 -11.58
CA ALA A 53 -12.67 -12.01 -11.23
C ALA A 53 -11.39 -11.98 -10.37
N GLY A 54 -11.25 -12.95 -9.47
CA GLY A 54 -10.10 -13.14 -8.57
C GLY A 54 -10.43 -12.97 -7.09
N ASP A 55 -9.37 -12.86 -6.28
CA ASP A 55 -9.47 -12.78 -4.83
C ASP A 55 -9.83 -11.37 -4.34
N HIS A 56 -10.83 -11.32 -3.47
CA HIS A 56 -11.28 -10.11 -2.79
C HIS A 56 -11.30 -10.30 -1.28
N ALA A 57 -11.16 -9.20 -0.57
CA ALA A 57 -11.07 -9.11 0.88
C ALA A 57 -12.29 -8.38 1.43
N VAL A 58 -12.81 -8.87 2.55
CA VAL A 58 -13.77 -8.14 3.38
C VAL A 58 -13.00 -7.45 4.50
N TYR A 59 -13.21 -6.14 4.59
CA TYR A 59 -12.56 -5.26 5.54
C TYR A 59 -13.59 -4.65 6.46
N VAL A 60 -13.33 -4.67 7.76
CA VAL A 60 -14.24 -4.16 8.79
C VAL A 60 -13.54 -3.11 9.63
N THR A 61 -14.34 -2.28 10.32
CA THR A 61 -13.81 -1.33 11.29
C THR A 61 -13.04 -2.09 12.37
N PRO A 62 -11.83 -1.64 12.76
CA PRO A 62 -11.03 -2.33 13.77
C PRO A 62 -11.76 -2.50 15.10
N SER A 63 -11.70 -3.71 15.66
CA SER A 63 -12.41 -4.04 16.90
C SER A 63 -11.74 -5.20 17.65
N ASP A 64 -11.77 -5.14 18.99
CA ASP A 64 -11.35 -6.25 19.86
C ASP A 64 -12.37 -7.42 19.85
N GLU A 65 -13.56 -7.20 19.26
CA GLU A 65 -14.64 -8.17 19.18
C GLU A 65 -14.68 -8.90 17.82
N TRP A 66 -13.53 -9.00 17.13
CA TRP A 66 -13.40 -9.54 15.77
C TRP A 66 -14.10 -10.91 15.56
N ASP A 67 -14.00 -11.81 16.53
CA ASP A 67 -14.61 -13.15 16.48
C ASP A 67 -16.16 -13.13 16.50
N SER A 68 -16.76 -12.02 16.91
CA SER A 68 -18.21 -11.85 16.98
C SER A 68 -18.79 -11.18 15.73
N ILE A 69 -17.92 -10.71 14.81
CA ILE A 69 -18.33 -10.10 13.55
C ILE A 69 -18.62 -11.21 12.54
N THR A 70 -19.85 -11.24 12.04
CA THR A 70 -20.30 -12.20 11.04
C THR A 70 -20.59 -11.48 9.74
N CYS A 71 -19.96 -11.91 8.66
CA CYS A 71 -20.21 -11.40 7.32
C CYS A 71 -20.80 -12.50 6.45
N THR A 72 -21.96 -12.25 5.86
CA THR A 72 -22.67 -13.16 4.96
C THR A 72 -22.94 -12.48 3.63
N GLY A 73 -22.88 -13.22 2.54
CA GLY A 73 -23.12 -12.63 1.23
C GLY A 73 -23.29 -13.65 0.13
N ARG A 74 -23.37 -13.15 -1.10
CA ARG A 74 -23.44 -13.94 -2.32
C ARG A 74 -22.70 -13.26 -3.46
N VAL A 75 -22.18 -14.06 -4.39
CA VAL A 75 -21.58 -13.60 -5.65
C VAL A 75 -22.43 -14.16 -6.78
N GLY A 76 -23.18 -13.30 -7.47
CA GLY A 76 -24.25 -13.78 -8.34
C GLY A 76 -25.29 -14.57 -7.55
N ASP A 77 -25.53 -15.83 -7.93
CA ASP A 77 -26.49 -16.74 -7.29
C ASP A 77 -25.85 -17.66 -6.22
N ASP A 78 -24.52 -17.66 -6.10
CA ASP A 78 -23.80 -18.54 -5.18
C ASP A 78 -23.56 -17.86 -3.82
N GLU A 79 -23.74 -18.62 -2.74
CA GLU A 79 -23.41 -18.15 -1.38
C GLU A 79 -21.90 -17.93 -1.23
N LEU A 80 -21.54 -16.81 -0.62
CA LEU A 80 -20.16 -16.39 -0.42
C LEU A 80 -19.62 -17.03 0.86
N GLY A 81 -18.71 -17.99 0.69
CA GLY A 81 -17.92 -18.53 1.80
C GLY A 81 -16.67 -17.69 2.03
N LEU A 82 -16.58 -17.03 3.20
CA LEU A 82 -15.36 -16.34 3.60
C LEU A 82 -14.30 -17.35 4.05
N ARG A 83 -13.13 -17.23 3.45
CA ARG A 83 -11.92 -17.96 3.85
C ARG A 83 -11.15 -17.08 4.83
N PRO A 84 -11.14 -17.41 6.13
CA PRO A 84 -10.24 -16.74 7.07
C PRO A 84 -8.80 -17.04 6.65
N SER A 85 -7.97 -16.01 6.60
CA SER A 85 -6.60 -16.11 6.13
C SER A 85 -5.67 -15.38 7.07
N MET A 86 -4.81 -16.13 7.79
CA MET A 86 -3.82 -15.56 8.71
C MET A 86 -2.72 -14.74 8.00
N ILE A 87 -2.63 -14.84 6.67
CA ILE A 87 -1.63 -14.11 5.88
C ILE A 87 -2.21 -12.83 5.25
N GLN A 88 -3.51 -12.61 5.38
CA GLN A 88 -4.15 -11.39 4.92
C GLN A 88 -3.71 -10.21 5.79
N GLN A 89 -3.54 -9.06 5.17
CA GLN A 89 -3.04 -7.87 5.85
C GLN A 89 -4.12 -6.79 5.90
N ASP A 90 -4.14 -6.10 7.03
CA ASP A 90 -4.98 -4.95 7.30
C ASP A 90 -4.64 -3.79 6.36
N LEU A 91 -5.62 -2.92 6.12
CA LEU A 91 -5.42 -1.69 5.36
C LEU A 91 -5.28 -0.52 6.33
N TRP A 92 -4.34 0.37 6.01
CA TRP A 92 -4.01 1.51 6.87
C TRP A 92 -4.32 2.85 6.18
N ILE A 93 -4.63 2.83 4.88
CA ILE A 93 -4.85 4.01 4.04
C ILE A 93 -6.09 3.73 3.18
N PRO A 94 -7.02 4.70 3.00
CA PRO A 94 -7.05 6.01 3.65
C PRO A 94 -7.50 5.95 5.12
N ALA A 95 -8.09 4.84 5.54
CA ALA A 95 -8.49 4.57 6.91
C ALA A 95 -7.95 3.21 7.37
N ARG A 96 -7.98 2.97 8.68
CA ARG A 96 -7.60 1.69 9.26
C ARG A 96 -8.76 0.70 9.13
N TRP A 97 -8.45 -0.48 8.61
CA TRP A 97 -9.38 -1.57 8.40
C TRP A 97 -8.75 -2.90 8.79
N ASP A 98 -9.49 -3.72 9.52
CA ASP A 98 -9.06 -5.07 9.86
C ASP A 98 -9.65 -6.05 8.83
N ALA A 99 -8.85 -7.03 8.41
CA ALA A 99 -9.32 -8.05 7.48
C ALA A 99 -10.20 -9.09 8.21
N GLN A 100 -11.46 -9.24 7.78
CA GLN A 100 -12.35 -10.29 8.31
C GLN A 100 -12.16 -11.62 7.56
N GLY A 101 -11.80 -11.55 6.28
CA GLY A 101 -11.56 -12.72 5.45
C GLY A 101 -11.48 -12.39 3.98
N SER A 102 -11.39 -13.43 3.15
CA SER A 102 -11.32 -13.30 1.70
C SER A 102 -12.24 -14.29 0.99
N PHE A 103 -12.64 -13.96 -0.22
CA PHE A 103 -13.38 -14.86 -1.10
C PHE A 103 -12.81 -14.79 -2.51
N ASP A 104 -13.00 -15.87 -3.27
CA ASP A 104 -12.59 -15.95 -4.67
C ASP A 104 -13.81 -15.77 -5.58
N ALA A 105 -13.83 -14.68 -6.33
CA ALA A 105 -14.83 -14.44 -7.36
C ALA A 105 -14.36 -15.10 -8.67
N ARG A 106 -14.85 -16.30 -8.97
CA ARG A 106 -14.44 -17.07 -10.18
C ARG A 106 -14.64 -16.31 -11.49
N ALA A 107 -15.64 -15.43 -11.54
CA ALA A 107 -15.93 -14.53 -12.64
C ALA A 107 -16.24 -13.14 -12.10
N ALA A 108 -16.10 -12.12 -12.95
CA ALA A 108 -16.55 -10.78 -12.62
C ALA A 108 -18.07 -10.77 -12.43
N GLY A 109 -18.55 -10.06 -11.41
CA GLY A 109 -19.98 -10.02 -11.09
C GLY A 109 -20.29 -9.18 -9.87
N THR A 110 -21.58 -9.09 -9.57
CA THR A 110 -22.07 -8.32 -8.43
C THR A 110 -22.02 -9.15 -7.15
N VAL A 111 -21.37 -8.59 -6.13
CA VAL A 111 -21.34 -9.13 -4.78
C VAL A 111 -22.34 -8.38 -3.92
N ILE A 112 -23.13 -9.12 -3.16
CA ILE A 112 -24.02 -8.57 -2.14
C ILE A 112 -23.59 -9.13 -0.79
N LEU A 113 -23.11 -8.27 0.09
CA LEU A 113 -22.56 -8.63 1.39
C LEU A 113 -23.22 -7.82 2.51
N THR A 114 -23.46 -8.46 3.65
CA THR A 114 -23.85 -7.82 4.90
C THR A 114 -22.94 -8.32 6.01
N CYS A 115 -22.45 -7.39 6.83
CA CYS A 115 -21.74 -7.71 8.05
C CYS A 115 -22.51 -7.20 9.26
N ASP A 116 -22.50 -7.97 10.34
CA ASP A 116 -23.15 -7.68 11.61
C ASP A 116 -22.22 -8.06 12.77
N GLY A 117 -22.43 -7.41 13.92
CA GLY A 117 -21.67 -7.67 15.15
C GLY A 117 -21.94 -6.62 16.24
N PRO A 118 -21.44 -6.81 17.47
CA PRO A 118 -21.65 -5.92 18.61
C PRO A 118 -20.79 -4.63 18.61
N VAL A 119 -20.28 -4.22 17.45
CA VAL A 119 -19.39 -3.07 17.32
C VAL A 119 -20.20 -1.81 16.97
N GLU A 120 -20.23 -0.85 17.90
CA GLU A 120 -21.02 0.38 17.74
C GLU A 120 -20.51 1.22 16.55
N SER A 121 -21.45 1.67 15.70
CA SER A 121 -21.14 2.49 14.52
C SER A 121 -20.12 1.85 13.56
N ALA A 122 -20.00 0.53 13.57
CA ALA A 122 -19.08 -0.17 12.70
C ALA A 122 -19.50 -0.10 11.23
N THR A 123 -18.49 -0.05 10.38
CA THR A 123 -18.64 -0.06 8.93
C THR A 123 -17.80 -1.18 8.33
N PHE A 124 -18.18 -1.61 7.13
CA PHE A 124 -17.43 -2.58 6.36
C PHE A 124 -17.32 -2.17 4.89
N THR A 125 -16.33 -2.73 4.20
CA THR A 125 -16.10 -2.55 2.78
C THR A 125 -15.50 -3.81 2.16
N ILE A 126 -15.47 -3.86 0.83
CA ILE A 126 -14.81 -4.90 0.04
C ILE A 126 -13.66 -4.24 -0.73
N GLY A 127 -12.52 -4.91 -0.79
CA GLY A 127 -11.36 -4.44 -1.53
C GLY A 127 -10.47 -5.57 -2.04
N PRO A 128 -9.35 -5.24 -2.68
CA PRO A 128 -8.38 -6.23 -3.13
C PRO A 128 -7.69 -6.93 -1.96
N VAL A 129 -7.26 -8.18 -2.15
CA VAL A 129 -6.45 -8.87 -1.14
C VAL A 129 -5.03 -8.30 -1.09
N LEU A 130 -4.65 -7.78 0.07
CA LEU A 130 -3.27 -7.42 0.36
C LEU A 130 -2.53 -8.61 0.95
N SER A 131 -1.58 -9.16 0.18
CA SER A 131 -0.73 -10.26 0.62
C SER A 131 0.59 -9.77 1.21
N PHE A 132 1.15 -10.56 2.12
CA PHE A 132 2.50 -10.31 2.69
C PHE A 132 3.57 -10.08 1.61
N GLY A 133 3.49 -10.76 0.48
CA GLY A 133 4.43 -10.58 -0.64
C GLY A 133 4.39 -9.16 -1.23
N HIS A 134 3.22 -8.55 -1.34
CA HIS A 134 3.09 -7.16 -1.80
C HIS A 134 3.73 -6.18 -0.82
N LEU A 135 3.47 -6.37 0.48
CA LEU A 135 4.10 -5.56 1.53
C LEU A 135 5.62 -5.71 1.49
N ALA A 136 6.12 -6.95 1.47
CA ALA A 136 7.55 -7.23 1.44
C ALA A 136 8.23 -6.60 0.21
N ALA A 137 7.63 -6.74 -0.97
CA ALA A 137 8.15 -6.14 -2.21
C ALA A 137 8.19 -4.61 -2.12
N ALA A 138 7.11 -3.99 -1.66
CA ALA A 138 7.05 -2.53 -1.51
C ALA A 138 8.04 -2.02 -0.46
N THR A 139 8.18 -2.72 0.67
CA THR A 139 9.17 -2.40 1.72
C THR A 139 10.60 -2.51 1.19
N LEU A 140 10.94 -3.60 0.49
CA LEU A 140 12.27 -3.79 -0.10
C LEU A 140 12.58 -2.71 -1.14
N LEU A 141 11.61 -2.36 -1.99
CA LEU A 141 11.75 -1.26 -2.93
C LEU A 141 11.99 0.07 -2.21
N GLY A 142 11.25 0.35 -1.14
CA GLY A 142 11.43 1.54 -0.31
C GLY A 142 12.83 1.63 0.30
N ILE A 143 13.33 0.53 0.86
CA ILE A 143 14.70 0.44 1.43
C ILE A 143 15.74 0.65 0.34
N ALA A 144 15.64 -0.04 -0.80
CA ALA A 144 16.57 0.11 -1.91
C ALA A 144 16.61 1.56 -2.43
N SER A 145 15.44 2.18 -2.57
CA SER A 145 15.28 3.57 -3.02
C SER A 145 15.88 4.57 -2.02
N LEU A 146 15.70 4.32 -0.72
CA LEU A 146 16.33 5.10 0.35
C LEU A 146 17.86 5.05 0.24
N MET A 147 18.43 3.85 0.08
CA MET A 147 19.89 3.67 -0.04
C MET A 147 20.45 4.40 -1.27
N VAL A 148 19.73 4.39 -2.39
CA VAL A 148 20.10 5.13 -3.61
C VAL A 148 20.06 6.65 -3.34
N ALA A 149 19.01 7.15 -2.68
CA ALA A 149 18.91 8.57 -2.33
C ALA A 149 20.05 9.02 -1.40
N LEU A 150 20.35 8.25 -0.35
CA LEU A 150 21.43 8.55 0.60
C LEU A 150 22.81 8.56 -0.09
N THR A 151 23.05 7.60 -0.99
CA THR A 151 24.27 7.58 -1.81
C THR A 151 24.37 8.81 -2.70
N GLY A 152 23.26 9.20 -3.34
CA GLY A 152 23.18 10.42 -4.14
C GLY A 152 23.49 11.69 -3.34
N ILE A 153 22.95 11.80 -2.12
CA ILE A 153 23.21 12.92 -1.20
C ILE A 153 24.70 12.98 -0.84
N ALA A 154 25.32 11.85 -0.50
CA ALA A 154 26.75 11.80 -0.16
C ALA A 154 27.64 12.24 -1.34
N LEU A 155 27.29 11.84 -2.57
CA LEU A 155 27.99 12.27 -3.80
C LEU A 155 27.82 13.76 -4.07
N ALA A 156 26.60 14.30 -3.94
CA ALA A 156 26.34 15.72 -4.11
C ALA A 156 27.08 16.57 -3.05
N PHE A 157 27.09 16.08 -1.80
CA PHE A 157 27.79 16.73 -0.69
C PHE A 157 29.30 16.75 -0.90
N SER A 158 29.92 15.62 -1.23
CA SER A 158 31.37 15.54 -1.51
C SER A 158 31.78 16.43 -2.69
N ALA A 159 30.97 16.50 -3.76
CA ALA A 159 31.20 17.40 -4.88
C ALA A 159 31.14 18.88 -4.44
N SER A 160 30.20 19.23 -3.54
CA SER A 160 30.05 20.59 -3.03
C SER A 160 31.23 21.02 -2.14
N VAL A 161 31.71 20.15 -1.26
CA VAL A 161 32.86 20.39 -0.38
C VAL A 161 34.13 20.59 -1.21
N THR A 162 34.33 19.74 -2.23
CA THR A 162 35.48 19.85 -3.13
C THR A 162 35.47 21.17 -3.90
N ARG A 163 34.29 21.65 -4.35
CA ARG A 163 34.15 22.96 -4.99
C ARG A 163 34.47 24.12 -4.04
N ARG A 164 34.03 24.04 -2.78
CA ARG A 164 34.30 25.08 -1.77
C ARG A 164 35.79 25.18 -1.47
N ARG A 165 36.47 24.05 -1.23
CA ARG A 165 37.93 24.01 -0.96
C ARG A 165 38.76 24.56 -2.13
N ALA A 166 38.36 24.29 -3.37
CA ALA A 166 39.05 24.82 -4.55
C ALA A 166 38.88 26.35 -4.74
N ARG A 167 37.84 26.97 -4.15
CA ARG A 167 37.64 28.43 -4.19
C ARG A 167 38.37 29.16 -3.06
N SER A 168 38.68 28.48 -1.96
CA SER A 168 39.31 29.07 -0.78
C SER A 168 40.83 28.97 -0.76
N THR A 169 41.48 28.51 -1.84
CA THR A 169 42.94 28.56 -1.98
C THR A 169 43.31 29.89 -2.63
N PRO A 170 43.84 30.89 -1.88
CA PRO A 170 44.36 32.10 -2.49
C PRO A 170 45.59 31.74 -3.32
N ARG A 171 45.72 32.37 -4.49
CA ARG A 171 46.96 32.36 -5.27
C ARG A 171 47.98 33.28 -4.64
#